data_AF-L0DRT2-F1
#
_entry.id   AF-L0DRT2-F1
#
_cell.length_a   1.000
_cell.length_b   1.000
_cell.length_c   1.000
_cell.angle_alpha   90.00
_cell.angle_beta   90.00
_cell.angle_gamma   90.00
#
_symmetry.space_group_name_H-M   'P 1'
#
loop_
_entity.id
_entity.type
_entity.pdbx_description
1 polymer ?
#
loop_
_entity_poly.entity_id
_entity_poly.type
_entity_poly.pdbx_seq_one_letter_code
_entity_poly.pdbx_strand_id
1 'polypeptide(L)'
;MKTNMTSLLAAVLVMGLAVPAHAGLPSKVVQETAEFLMKKFGREAAEEGAERLAGKVASAVARHGDDVILAVRKAGPKALSLADEAGENAPQVLRFLSRHGDDGVRALSHPESLGLLSRYGDDAAEMLIRHRAAAAPVVARLGEPAVKALGAVGPQAGRRMAMLAGDLAESGQAPEVMGVIARYGDPAMDFLWRNKAILAGGATLAAFLADPEPYINGTADIARVGVEGANQLAATVAENAVKPTLEAAGKVASNAVEAARWPLTALLVAGIGGGVLIVRAGFFKSLPVRIAFKLAGKQAARTLFKKG
;
A
#
# COMPACT_ATOMS: atom_id res chain seq x y z
N MET A 1 22.85 -20.72 69.03
CA MET A 1 23.59 -20.35 67.80
C MET A 1 22.73 -20.67 66.59
N LYS A 2 22.14 -19.66 65.94
CA LYS A 2 21.66 -19.64 64.53
C LYS A 2 20.72 -18.44 64.36
N THR A 3 21.33 -17.27 64.28
CA THR A 3 20.68 -16.03 63.87
C THR A 3 21.71 -15.28 63.04
N ASN A 4 21.25 -14.64 61.96
CA ASN A 4 21.95 -13.58 61.20
C ASN A 4 22.77 -14.00 59.96
N MET A 5 22.14 -14.49 58.89
CA MET A 5 22.78 -14.44 57.56
C MET A 5 21.85 -14.26 56.36
N THR A 6 20.55 -14.01 56.55
CA THR A 6 19.57 -13.84 55.45
C THR A 6 19.05 -12.42 55.28
N SER A 7 19.18 -11.52 56.27
CA SER A 7 18.74 -10.13 56.13
C SER A 7 19.75 -9.19 55.46
N LEU A 8 20.99 -9.62 55.23
CA LEU A 8 22.02 -8.76 54.62
C LEU A 8 22.04 -8.81 53.09
N LEU A 9 21.36 -9.79 52.47
CA LEU A 9 21.28 -9.91 51.00
C LEU A 9 20.12 -9.14 50.37
N ALA A 10 19.14 -8.69 51.16
CA ALA A 10 17.99 -7.91 50.67
C ALA A 10 18.26 -6.39 50.57
N ALA A 11 19.31 -5.87 51.23
CA ALA A 11 19.61 -4.44 51.25
C ALA A 11 20.50 -3.97 50.08
N VAL A 12 21.16 -4.88 49.36
CA VAL A 12 22.06 -4.54 48.24
C VAL A 12 21.34 -4.50 46.88
N LEU A 13 20.13 -5.07 46.77
CA LEU A 13 19.38 -5.11 45.50
C LEU A 13 18.55 -3.84 45.21
N VAL A 14 18.49 -2.88 46.13
CA VAL A 14 17.63 -1.67 45.98
C VAL A 14 18.41 -0.44 45.47
N MET A 15 19.75 -0.47 45.41
CA MET A 15 20.54 0.70 44.96
C MET A 15 20.91 0.73 43.47
N GLY A 16 20.45 -0.23 42.66
CA GLY A 16 20.87 -0.37 41.25
C GLY A 16 20.06 0.38 40.18
N LEU A 17 18.95 1.04 40.53
CA LEU A 17 18.12 1.79 39.57
C LEU A 17 18.20 3.30 39.79
N ALA A 18 19.38 3.80 40.14
CA ALA A 18 19.68 5.21 39.92
C ALA A 18 19.77 5.43 38.40
N VAL A 19 18.61 5.61 37.77
CA VAL A 19 18.51 6.22 36.45
C VAL A 19 19.36 7.48 36.53
N PRO A 20 20.35 7.68 35.64
CA PRO A 20 21.12 8.90 35.65
C PRO A 20 20.13 10.06 35.52
N ALA A 21 19.98 10.82 36.61
CA ALA A 21 19.34 12.11 36.58
C ALA A 21 20.18 12.94 35.61
N HIS A 22 19.76 13.02 34.35
CA HIS A 22 20.40 13.83 33.34
C HIS A 22 20.32 15.26 33.86
N ALA A 23 21.45 15.75 34.36
CA ALA A 23 21.61 17.07 34.92
C ALA A 23 21.03 18.07 33.93
N GLY A 24 20.02 18.80 34.41
CA GLY A 24 19.10 19.57 33.59
C GLY A 24 19.81 20.36 32.51
N LEU A 25 19.30 20.22 31.28
CA LEU A 25 19.55 21.21 30.25
C LEU A 25 19.38 22.61 30.87
N PRO A 26 20.26 23.57 30.53
CA PRO A 26 20.20 24.88 31.16
C PRO A 26 18.79 25.43 30.98
N SER A 27 18.12 25.83 32.07
CA SER A 27 16.80 26.46 32.03
C SER A 27 16.72 27.58 30.99
N LYS A 28 17.85 28.25 30.78
CA LYS A 28 18.10 29.23 29.72
C LYS A 28 17.83 28.70 28.31
N VAL A 29 18.28 27.49 27.94
CA VAL A 29 18.05 26.92 26.60
C VAL A 29 16.57 26.65 26.36
N VAL A 30 15.86 26.20 27.39
CA VAL A 30 14.41 25.98 27.32
C VAL A 30 13.68 27.32 27.18
N GLN A 31 14.05 28.31 27.99
CA GLN A 31 13.49 29.65 27.93
C GLN A 31 13.73 30.31 26.57
N GLU A 32 14.97 30.29 26.07
CA GLU A 32 15.33 30.79 24.74
C GLU A 32 14.54 30.09 23.64
N THR A 33 14.29 28.79 23.79
CA THR A 33 13.48 28.04 22.83
C THR A 33 12.02 28.47 22.88
N ALA A 34 11.44 28.67 24.06
CA ALA A 34 10.08 29.19 24.20
C ALA A 34 9.94 30.61 23.62
N GLU A 35 10.89 31.50 23.91
CA GLU A 35 10.94 32.85 23.34
C GLU A 35 11.08 32.83 21.81
N PHE A 36 11.94 31.95 21.28
CA PHE A 36 12.08 31.73 19.85
C PHE A 36 10.75 31.28 19.21
N LEU A 37 10.03 30.36 19.86
CA LEU A 37 8.72 29.90 19.39
C LEU A 37 7.68 31.01 19.41
N MET A 38 7.65 31.82 20.47
CA MET A 38 6.77 32.99 20.54
C MET A 38 7.04 33.98 19.40
N LYS A 39 8.30 34.19 19.06
CA LYS A 39 8.69 35.09 17.95
C LYS A 39 8.35 34.51 16.58
N LYS A 40 8.56 33.20 16.38
CA LYS A 40 8.41 32.54 15.06
C LYS A 40 6.98 32.06 14.78
N PHE A 41 6.26 31.57 15.79
CA PHE A 41 4.94 30.94 15.68
C PHE A 41 3.86 31.72 16.43
N GLY A 42 4.02 33.04 16.54
CA GLY A 42 3.34 33.91 17.52
C GLY A 42 1.83 33.81 17.66
N ARG A 43 1.07 33.26 16.69
CA ARG A 43 -0.36 32.97 16.89
C ARG A 43 -0.60 31.65 17.62
N GLU A 44 0.04 30.56 17.19
CA GLU A 44 -0.06 29.25 17.85
C GLU A 44 0.65 29.23 19.21
N ALA A 45 1.75 29.98 19.35
CA ALA A 45 2.48 30.06 20.61
C ALA A 45 1.80 31.02 21.63
N ALA A 46 1.15 32.09 21.19
CA ALA A 46 0.49 33.05 22.09
C ALA A 46 -0.77 32.49 22.76
N GLU A 47 -1.45 31.51 22.15
CA GLU A 47 -2.60 30.83 22.78
C GLU A 47 -2.20 30.10 24.08
N GLU A 48 -0.97 29.58 24.15
CA GLU A 48 -0.48 28.88 25.34
C GLU A 48 0.24 29.79 26.34
N GLY A 49 0.91 30.84 25.85
CA GLY A 49 1.74 31.74 26.64
C GLY A 49 3.15 31.20 26.90
N ALA A 50 4.15 32.10 26.91
CA ALA A 50 5.58 31.73 26.92
C ALA A 50 5.99 30.84 28.10
N GLU A 51 5.48 31.10 29.30
CA GLU A 51 5.80 30.32 30.50
C GLU A 51 5.27 28.89 30.43
N ARG A 52 4.03 28.70 29.96
CA ARG A 52 3.45 27.35 29.80
C ARG A 52 4.18 26.57 28.73
N LEU A 53 4.52 27.22 27.62
CA LEU A 53 5.27 26.60 26.54
C LEU A 53 6.68 26.19 27.02
N ALA A 54 7.37 27.04 27.79
CA ALA A 54 8.64 26.70 28.42
C ALA A 54 8.49 25.47 29.34
N GLY A 55 7.43 25.42 30.16
CA GLY A 55 7.14 24.27 31.01
C GLY A 55 6.89 22.98 30.23
N LYS A 56 6.14 23.05 29.12
CA LYS A 56 5.91 21.89 28.24
C LYS A 56 7.18 21.42 27.56
N VAL A 57 8.00 22.34 27.05
CA VAL A 57 9.29 22.02 26.44
C VAL A 57 10.23 21.38 27.48
N ALA A 58 10.33 21.95 28.69
CA ALA A 58 11.11 21.36 29.79
C ALA A 58 10.65 19.93 30.12
N SER A 59 9.34 19.72 30.25
CA SER A 59 8.75 18.41 30.54
C SER A 59 9.01 17.40 29.40
N ALA A 60 8.84 17.82 28.15
CA ALA A 60 9.10 16.96 27.00
C ALA A 60 10.59 16.61 26.89
N VAL A 61 11.48 17.56 27.12
CA VAL A 61 12.94 17.33 27.19
C VAL A 61 13.29 16.33 28.30
N ALA A 62 12.70 16.47 29.49
CA ALA A 62 12.95 15.53 30.58
C ALA A 62 12.48 14.09 30.25
N ARG A 63 11.43 13.96 29.43
CA ARG A 63 10.87 12.66 29.00
C ARG A 63 11.60 12.05 27.79
N HIS A 64 12.01 12.86 26.82
CA HIS A 64 12.42 12.40 25.49
C HIS A 64 13.83 12.87 25.07
N GLY A 65 14.51 13.64 25.92
CA GLY A 65 15.86 14.15 25.67
C GLY A 65 15.92 15.38 24.77
N ASP A 66 17.13 15.70 24.34
CA ASP A 66 17.49 16.97 23.72
C ASP A 66 16.93 17.13 22.28
N ASP A 67 16.59 16.03 21.62
CA ASP A 67 16.00 16.02 20.27
C ASP A 67 14.71 16.85 20.20
N VAL A 68 14.01 16.99 21.33
CA VAL A 68 12.82 17.85 21.48
C VAL A 68 13.12 19.29 21.10
N ILE A 69 14.27 19.84 21.52
CA ILE A 69 14.60 21.25 21.27
C ILE A 69 14.68 21.52 19.77
N LEU A 70 15.39 20.65 19.04
CA LEU A 70 15.57 20.81 17.60
C LEU A 70 14.26 20.58 16.84
N ALA A 71 13.49 19.56 17.23
CA ALA A 71 12.18 19.28 16.67
C ALA A 71 11.25 20.49 16.83
N VAL A 72 11.10 20.99 18.06
CA VAL A 72 10.24 22.12 18.38
C VAL A 72 10.68 23.41 17.67
N ARG A 73 11.99 23.72 17.60
CA ARG A 73 12.48 24.90 16.86
C ARG A 73 12.13 24.85 15.36
N LYS A 74 12.16 23.66 14.76
CA LYS A 74 11.89 23.49 13.33
C LYS A 74 10.40 23.37 13.01
N ALA A 75 9.69 22.53 13.75
CA ALA A 75 8.29 22.13 13.54
C ALA A 75 7.26 22.89 14.40
N GLY A 76 7.73 23.72 15.34
CA GLY A 76 6.86 24.51 16.22
C GLY A 76 6.27 23.72 17.39
N PRO A 77 5.32 24.32 18.12
CA PRO A 77 4.71 23.71 19.31
C PRO A 77 3.94 22.42 19.00
N LYS A 78 3.44 22.25 17.76
CA LYS A 78 2.78 21.02 17.31
C LYS A 78 3.66 19.77 17.39
N ALA A 79 4.99 19.93 17.38
CA ALA A 79 5.90 18.81 17.58
C ALA A 79 5.69 18.13 18.94
N LEU A 80 5.31 18.89 19.97
CA LEU A 80 5.02 18.36 21.30
C LEU A 80 3.74 17.52 21.29
N SER A 81 2.67 18.05 20.68
CA SER A 81 1.39 17.32 20.55
C SER A 81 1.55 16.01 19.78
N LEU A 82 2.26 16.04 18.64
CA LEU A 82 2.53 14.84 17.85
C LEU A 82 3.38 13.82 18.61
N ALA A 83 4.34 14.27 19.43
CA ALA A 83 5.13 13.39 20.28
C ALA A 83 4.27 12.75 21.39
N ASP A 84 3.43 13.54 22.06
CA ASP A 84 2.51 13.03 23.09
C ASP A 84 1.50 12.02 22.49
N GLU A 85 0.96 12.29 21.30
CA GLU A 85 0.07 11.37 20.56
C GLU A 85 0.77 10.07 20.16
N ALA A 86 2.07 10.12 19.86
CA ALA A 86 2.85 8.96 19.48
C ALA A 86 3.25 8.05 20.66
N GLY A 87 3.14 8.54 21.91
CA GLY A 87 3.42 7.78 23.12
C GLY A 87 4.84 7.21 23.13
N GLU A 88 4.95 5.87 23.13
CA GLU A 88 6.24 5.16 23.13
C GLU A 88 7.11 5.49 21.90
N ASN A 89 6.49 5.86 20.77
CA ASN A 89 7.18 6.22 19.53
C ASN A 89 7.58 7.71 19.46
N ALA A 90 7.38 8.48 20.55
CA ALA A 90 7.73 9.90 20.62
C ALA A 90 9.18 10.20 20.18
N PRO A 91 10.23 9.46 20.60
CA PRO A 91 11.59 9.75 20.16
C PRO A 91 11.78 9.65 18.64
N GLN A 92 11.09 8.70 18.00
CA GLN A 92 11.15 8.52 16.55
C GLN A 92 10.47 9.70 15.83
N VAL A 93 9.28 10.11 16.29
CA VAL A 93 8.57 11.28 15.76
C VAL A 93 9.41 12.55 15.91
N LEU A 94 9.98 12.79 17.10
CA LEU A 94 10.80 13.97 17.35
C LEU A 94 12.04 14.01 16.45
N ARG A 95 12.72 12.87 16.26
CA ARG A 95 13.87 12.78 15.34
C ARG A 95 13.48 13.00 13.88
N PHE A 96 12.30 12.55 13.48
CA PHE A 96 11.78 12.83 12.15
C PHE A 96 11.46 14.32 11.98
N LEU A 97 10.75 14.93 12.92
CA LEU A 97 10.41 16.35 12.92
C LEU A 97 11.66 17.26 13.03
N SER A 98 12.71 16.83 13.72
CA SER A 98 13.98 17.56 13.80
C SER A 98 14.75 17.56 12.48
N ARG A 99 14.45 16.62 11.56
CA ARG A 99 14.99 16.62 10.19
C ARG A 99 14.12 17.41 9.23
N HIS A 100 12.79 17.21 9.27
CA HIS A 100 11.86 17.70 8.24
C HIS A 100 11.03 18.93 8.63
N GLY A 101 11.03 19.35 9.90
CA GLY A 101 10.31 20.54 10.36
C GLY A 101 8.81 20.52 10.02
N ASP A 102 8.31 21.63 9.48
CA ASP A 102 6.88 21.81 9.16
C ASP A 102 6.36 20.84 8.09
N ASP A 103 7.21 20.37 7.15
CA ASP A 103 6.81 19.33 6.20
C ASP A 103 6.52 18.01 6.93
N GLY A 104 7.33 17.70 7.95
CA GLY A 104 7.12 16.54 8.80
C GLY A 104 5.83 16.66 9.63
N VAL A 105 5.53 17.85 10.16
CA VAL A 105 4.24 18.09 10.85
C VAL A 105 3.08 17.83 9.91
N ARG A 106 3.11 18.40 8.69
CA ARG A 106 2.05 18.19 7.70
C ARG A 106 1.88 16.71 7.33
N ALA A 107 2.99 15.98 7.20
CA ALA A 107 2.96 14.55 6.89
C ALA A 107 2.35 13.71 8.03
N LEU A 108 2.67 14.04 9.29
CA LEU A 108 2.28 13.29 10.48
C LEU A 108 1.01 13.81 11.17
N SER A 109 0.36 14.85 10.64
CA SER A 109 -0.84 15.46 11.24
C SER A 109 -2.06 14.53 11.32
N HIS A 110 -2.02 13.35 10.69
CA HIS A 110 -3.09 12.35 10.74
C HIS A 110 -2.64 11.14 11.56
N PRO A 111 -3.49 10.58 12.45
CA PRO A 111 -3.16 9.42 13.26
C PRO A 111 -2.71 8.20 12.45
N GLU A 112 -3.27 8.01 11.25
CA GLU A 112 -2.86 6.96 10.32
C GLU A 112 -1.38 7.11 9.93
N SER A 113 -0.94 8.33 9.60
CA SER A 113 0.44 8.64 9.24
C SER A 113 1.43 8.34 10.37
N LEU A 114 1.06 8.64 11.62
CA LEU A 114 1.87 8.28 12.80
C LEU A 114 2.04 6.77 12.90
N GLY A 115 0.96 6.01 12.72
CA GLY A 115 1.01 4.55 12.70
C GLY A 115 1.91 4.00 11.59
N LEU A 116 1.94 4.64 10.41
CA LEU A 116 2.82 4.26 9.31
C LEU A 116 4.30 4.51 9.64
N LEU A 117 4.64 5.65 10.26
CA LEU A 117 6.01 5.91 10.72
C LEU A 117 6.46 4.87 11.75
N SER A 118 5.60 4.52 12.71
CA SER A 118 5.94 3.51 13.73
C SER A 118 6.13 2.12 13.14
N ARG A 119 5.37 1.75 12.10
CA ARG A 119 5.45 0.43 11.47
C ARG A 119 6.57 0.29 10.46
N TYR A 120 6.79 1.31 9.63
CA TYR A 120 7.66 1.24 8.46
C TYR A 120 8.86 2.20 8.52
N GLY A 121 8.97 2.99 9.59
CA GLY A 121 10.11 3.87 9.81
C GLY A 121 10.11 5.15 8.99
N ASP A 122 11.26 5.81 8.98
CA ASP A 122 11.46 7.12 8.36
C ASP A 122 11.18 7.11 6.85
N ASP A 123 11.44 5.99 6.17
CA ASP A 123 11.23 5.85 4.72
C ASP A 123 9.76 6.06 4.34
N ALA A 124 8.83 5.49 5.11
CA ALA A 124 7.40 5.69 4.89
C ALA A 124 7.00 7.15 5.14
N ALA A 125 7.57 7.79 6.15
CA ALA A 125 7.29 9.18 6.44
C ALA A 125 7.87 10.13 5.39
N GLU A 126 9.01 9.79 4.76
CA GLU A 126 9.51 10.51 3.59
C GLU A 126 8.53 10.41 2.41
N MET A 127 7.92 9.24 2.21
CA MET A 127 6.89 9.08 1.17
C MET A 127 5.64 9.92 1.45
N LEU A 128 5.26 10.07 2.72
CA LEU A 128 4.18 10.98 3.11
C LEU A 128 4.51 12.44 2.81
N ILE A 129 5.76 12.87 2.93
CA ILE A 129 6.19 14.21 2.52
C ILE A 129 6.12 14.35 0.99
N ARG A 130 6.72 13.40 0.27
CA ARG A 130 6.88 13.46 -1.19
C ARG A 130 5.55 13.38 -1.94
N HIS A 131 4.69 12.44 -1.55
CA HIS A 131 3.43 12.12 -2.24
C HIS A 131 2.19 12.64 -1.52
N ARG A 132 2.35 13.24 -0.34
CA ARG A 132 1.26 13.82 0.47
C ARG A 132 0.15 12.79 0.70
N ALA A 133 -1.10 13.21 0.54
CA ALA A 133 -2.29 12.38 0.74
C ALA A 133 -2.33 11.09 -0.10
N ALA A 134 -1.50 10.94 -1.15
CA ALA A 134 -1.46 9.72 -1.95
C ALA A 134 -0.64 8.60 -1.30
N ALA A 135 0.38 8.90 -0.48
CA ALA A 135 1.24 7.86 0.09
C ALA A 135 0.55 7.03 1.18
N ALA A 136 -0.15 7.69 2.11
CA ALA A 136 -0.79 7.02 3.25
C ALA A 136 -1.66 5.81 2.84
N PRO A 137 -2.66 5.95 1.93
CA PRO A 137 -3.51 4.82 1.56
C PRO A 137 -2.76 3.70 0.83
N VAL A 138 -1.69 4.02 0.10
CA VAL A 138 -0.88 3.02 -0.59
C VAL A 138 -0.07 2.21 0.42
N VAL A 139 0.66 2.88 1.31
CA VAL A 139 1.51 2.20 2.31
C VAL A 139 0.66 1.45 3.33
N ALA A 140 -0.49 1.99 3.73
CA ALA A 140 -1.41 1.32 4.66
C ALA A 140 -1.96 0.00 4.09
N ARG A 141 -2.24 -0.06 2.78
CA ARG A 141 -2.81 -1.24 2.11
C ARG A 141 -1.75 -2.23 1.65
N LEU A 142 -0.65 -1.74 1.10
CA LEU A 142 0.33 -2.56 0.39
C LEU A 142 1.63 -2.76 1.17
N GLY A 143 1.81 -2.04 2.28
CA GLY A 143 2.93 -2.21 3.22
C GLY A 143 4.30 -1.77 2.69
N GLU A 144 5.35 -2.44 3.14
CA GLU A 144 6.75 -2.10 2.84
C GLU A 144 7.08 -2.08 1.33
N PRO A 145 6.59 -3.02 0.48
CA PRO A 145 6.84 -2.96 -0.96
C PRO A 145 6.39 -1.63 -1.60
N ALA A 146 5.29 -1.05 -1.09
CA ALA A 146 4.81 0.24 -1.56
C ALA A 146 5.73 1.41 -1.18
N VAL A 147 6.42 1.36 -0.03
CA VAL A 147 7.38 2.41 0.34
C VAL A 147 8.51 2.48 -0.69
N LYS A 148 9.06 1.31 -1.07
CA LYS A 148 10.11 1.22 -2.10
C LYS A 148 9.61 1.67 -3.47
N ALA A 149 8.41 1.25 -3.85
CA ALA A 149 7.79 1.65 -5.11
C ALA A 149 7.52 3.16 -5.18
N LEU A 150 6.98 3.76 -4.11
CA LEU A 150 6.77 5.21 -4.00
C LEU A 150 8.09 5.98 -4.05
N GLY A 151 9.18 5.41 -3.51
CA GLY A 151 10.51 6.00 -3.58
C GLY A 151 11.06 6.12 -4.99
N ALA A 152 10.65 5.21 -5.89
CA ALA A 152 11.10 5.13 -7.28
C ALA A 152 10.26 5.95 -8.27
N VAL A 153 9.13 6.52 -7.83
CA VAL A 153 8.18 7.22 -8.70
C VAL A 153 7.96 8.68 -8.32
N GLY A 154 7.55 9.48 -9.29
CA GLY A 154 7.18 10.88 -9.09
C GLY A 154 5.77 11.06 -8.48
N PRO A 155 5.40 12.27 -8.05
CA PRO A 155 4.12 12.55 -7.39
C PRO A 155 2.87 12.18 -8.21
N GLN A 156 2.94 12.25 -9.54
CA GLN A 156 1.83 11.87 -10.41
C GLN A 156 1.62 10.36 -10.45
N ALA A 157 2.70 9.60 -10.56
CA ALA A 157 2.69 8.15 -10.50
C ALA A 157 2.28 7.66 -9.10
N GLY A 158 2.71 8.31 -8.03
CA GLY A 158 2.23 8.04 -6.67
C GLY A 158 0.70 8.21 -6.52
N ARG A 159 0.10 9.24 -7.12
CA ARG A 159 -1.37 9.39 -7.15
C ARG A 159 -2.06 8.27 -7.93
N ARG A 160 -1.47 7.82 -9.04
CA ARG A 160 -2.00 6.69 -9.84
C ARG A 160 -1.93 5.38 -9.08
N MET A 161 -0.83 5.16 -8.37
CA MET A 161 -0.65 4.04 -7.46
C MET A 161 -1.72 4.04 -6.36
N ALA A 162 -2.02 5.20 -5.75
CA ALA A 162 -3.10 5.33 -4.78
C ALA A 162 -4.48 4.94 -5.33
N MET A 163 -4.77 5.30 -6.58
CA MET A 163 -6.02 4.90 -7.23
C MET A 163 -6.09 3.40 -7.54
N LEU A 164 -4.96 2.73 -7.75
CA LEU A 164 -4.88 1.29 -8.04
C LEU A 164 -4.66 0.42 -6.80
N ALA A 165 -4.33 1.01 -5.65
CA ALA A 165 -3.94 0.25 -4.46
C ALA A 165 -5.03 -0.70 -3.95
N GLY A 166 -6.32 -0.38 -4.15
CA GLY A 166 -7.42 -1.29 -3.86
C GLY A 166 -7.38 -2.52 -4.76
N ASP A 167 -7.49 -2.32 -6.06
CA ASP A 167 -7.51 -3.38 -7.07
C ASP A 167 -6.26 -4.28 -6.99
N LEU A 168 -5.08 -3.71 -6.72
CA LEU A 168 -3.83 -4.46 -6.57
C LEU A 168 -3.78 -5.29 -5.28
N ALA A 169 -4.36 -4.78 -4.19
CA ALA A 169 -4.46 -5.55 -2.95
C ALA A 169 -5.42 -6.74 -3.13
N GLU A 170 -6.54 -6.52 -3.81
CA GLU A 170 -7.55 -7.55 -4.09
C GLU A 170 -7.05 -8.63 -5.06
N SER A 171 -6.19 -8.28 -6.02
CA SER A 171 -5.65 -9.26 -6.97
C SER A 171 -4.59 -10.19 -6.35
N GLY A 172 -4.05 -9.84 -5.17
CA GLY A 172 -2.95 -10.57 -4.53
C GLY A 172 -1.59 -10.40 -5.22
N GLN A 173 -1.50 -9.62 -6.29
CA GLN A 173 -0.27 -9.39 -7.07
C GLN A 173 0.45 -8.09 -6.70
N ALA A 174 -0.01 -7.41 -5.64
CA ALA A 174 0.60 -6.16 -5.20
C ALA A 174 2.11 -6.26 -4.95
N PRO A 175 2.66 -7.29 -4.26
CA PRO A 175 4.09 -7.36 -3.99
C PRO A 175 4.94 -7.38 -5.27
N GLU A 176 4.54 -8.17 -6.26
CA GLU A 176 5.24 -8.31 -7.55
C GLU A 176 5.15 -7.02 -8.37
N VAL A 177 3.95 -6.42 -8.43
CA VAL A 177 3.74 -5.15 -9.14
C VAL A 177 4.55 -4.03 -8.49
N MET A 178 4.56 -3.94 -7.15
CA MET A 178 5.40 -2.97 -6.44
C MET A 178 6.89 -3.21 -6.69
N GLY A 179 7.31 -4.48 -6.77
CA GLY A 179 8.69 -4.84 -7.11
C GLY A 179 9.11 -4.41 -8.53
N VAL A 180 8.20 -4.47 -9.50
CA VAL A 180 8.46 -3.93 -10.85
C VAL A 180 8.51 -2.39 -10.81
N ILE A 181 7.57 -1.73 -10.14
CA ILE A 181 7.57 -0.27 -10.04
C ILE A 181 8.81 0.24 -9.30
N ALA A 182 9.24 -0.43 -8.24
CA ALA A 182 10.47 -0.07 -7.51
C ALA A 182 11.72 -0.18 -8.40
N ARG A 183 11.75 -1.11 -9.36
CA ARG A 183 12.88 -1.29 -10.29
C ARG A 183 12.85 -0.34 -11.48
N TYR A 184 11.68 -0.10 -12.05
CA TYR A 184 11.52 0.62 -13.32
C TYR A 184 10.88 2.01 -13.18
N GLY A 185 10.45 2.40 -11.99
CA GLY A 185 9.93 3.73 -11.67
C GLY A 185 8.69 4.14 -12.46
N ASP A 186 8.67 5.41 -12.88
CA ASP A 186 7.56 6.03 -13.61
C ASP A 186 7.18 5.27 -14.90
N PRO A 187 8.12 4.81 -15.76
CA PRO A 187 7.79 4.01 -16.94
C PRO A 187 6.91 2.77 -16.68
N ALA A 188 7.21 2.00 -15.62
CA ALA A 188 6.37 0.86 -15.24
C ALA A 188 4.98 1.30 -14.78
N MET A 189 4.90 2.34 -13.95
CA MET A 189 3.61 2.89 -13.49
C MET A 189 2.78 3.43 -14.66
N ASP A 190 3.41 4.07 -15.64
CA ASP A 190 2.76 4.56 -16.85
C ASP A 190 2.17 3.42 -17.68
N PHE A 191 2.94 2.34 -17.88
CA PHE A 191 2.46 1.14 -18.56
C PHE A 191 1.25 0.53 -17.83
N LEU A 192 1.37 0.31 -16.52
CA LEU A 192 0.30 -0.25 -15.69
C LEU A 192 -0.96 0.61 -15.75
N TRP A 193 -0.80 1.94 -15.67
CA TRP A 193 -1.91 2.88 -15.67
C TRP A 193 -2.67 2.89 -17.00
N ARG A 194 -1.95 2.86 -18.13
CA ARG A 194 -2.55 2.81 -19.48
C ARG A 194 -3.30 1.50 -19.71
N ASN A 195 -2.85 0.42 -19.08
CA ASN A 195 -3.34 -0.94 -19.32
C ASN A 195 -4.16 -1.53 -18.15
N LYS A 196 -4.60 -0.69 -17.19
CA LYS A 196 -5.32 -1.13 -15.99
C LYS A 196 -6.53 -2.04 -16.24
N ALA A 197 -7.22 -1.87 -17.36
CA ALA A 197 -8.37 -2.71 -17.73
C ALA A 197 -7.96 -4.13 -18.17
N ILE A 198 -6.78 -4.28 -18.78
CA ILE A 198 -6.26 -5.54 -19.30
C ILE A 198 -5.47 -6.30 -18.20
N LEU A 199 -4.90 -5.55 -17.25
CA LEU A 199 -4.08 -6.07 -16.17
C LEU A 199 -4.87 -6.55 -14.95
N ALA A 200 -6.21 -6.58 -15.00
CA ALA A 200 -7.07 -7.09 -13.93
C ALA A 200 -7.01 -8.64 -13.83
N GLY A 201 -5.82 -9.18 -13.51
CA GLY A 201 -5.60 -10.60 -13.19
C GLY A 201 -5.36 -11.54 -14.39
N GLY A 202 -5.11 -11.00 -15.58
CA GLY A 202 -4.94 -11.81 -16.80
C GLY A 202 -3.50 -12.29 -17.09
N ALA A 203 -3.37 -13.16 -18.10
CA ALA A 203 -2.08 -13.66 -18.61
C ALA A 203 -1.10 -12.54 -18.98
N THR A 204 -1.61 -11.40 -19.45
CA THR A 204 -0.81 -10.22 -19.78
C THR A 204 -0.07 -9.66 -18.57
N LEU A 205 -0.71 -9.61 -17.39
CA LEU A 205 -0.03 -9.13 -16.18
C LEU A 205 1.05 -10.13 -15.74
N ALA A 206 0.78 -11.43 -15.82
CA ALA A 206 1.79 -12.45 -15.54
C ALA A 206 3.01 -12.34 -16.48
N ALA A 207 2.77 -12.16 -17.78
CA ALA A 207 3.84 -11.97 -18.76
C ALA A 207 4.63 -10.67 -18.52
N PHE A 208 3.93 -9.58 -18.17
CA PHE A 208 4.57 -8.32 -17.78
C PHE A 208 5.42 -8.46 -16.52
N LEU A 209 4.93 -9.17 -15.49
CA LEU A 209 5.68 -9.37 -14.24
C LEU A 209 6.91 -10.26 -14.45
N ALA A 210 6.83 -11.22 -15.38
CA ALA A 210 7.93 -12.10 -15.74
C ALA A 210 9.05 -11.36 -16.51
N ASP A 211 8.68 -10.52 -17.46
CA ASP A 211 9.62 -9.71 -18.26
C ASP A 211 9.03 -8.33 -18.60
N PRO A 212 9.20 -7.32 -17.74
CA PRO A 212 8.54 -6.02 -17.89
C PRO A 212 9.19 -5.12 -18.94
N GLU A 213 10.47 -5.33 -19.26
CA GLU A 213 11.26 -4.42 -20.08
C GLU A 213 10.72 -4.25 -21.52
N PRO A 214 10.34 -5.33 -22.25
CA PRO A 214 9.76 -5.19 -23.59
C PRO A 214 8.46 -4.38 -23.63
N TYR A 215 7.65 -4.47 -22.56
CA TYR A 215 6.38 -3.75 -22.48
C TYR A 215 6.57 -2.27 -22.16
N ILE A 216 7.50 -1.97 -21.25
CA ILE A 216 7.85 -0.60 -20.85
C ILE A 216 8.48 0.14 -22.03
N ASN A 217 9.35 -0.52 -22.78
CA ASN A 217 10.00 0.04 -23.97
C ASN A 217 9.08 0.04 -25.21
N GLY A 218 7.90 -0.57 -25.12
CA GLY A 218 6.93 -0.65 -26.21
C GLY A 218 7.32 -1.58 -27.36
N THR A 219 8.29 -2.48 -27.15
CA THR A 219 8.69 -3.48 -28.14
C THR A 219 7.77 -4.70 -28.15
N ALA A 220 7.07 -4.98 -27.05
CA ALA A 220 6.04 -6.01 -26.97
C ALA A 220 4.63 -5.39 -27.10
N ASP A 221 3.84 -5.90 -28.06
CA ASP A 221 2.44 -5.50 -28.21
C ASP A 221 1.52 -6.37 -27.33
N ILE A 222 0.78 -5.70 -26.47
CA ILE A 222 -0.19 -6.29 -25.54
C ILE A 222 -1.29 -7.04 -26.31
N ALA A 223 -1.67 -6.57 -27.49
CA ALA A 223 -2.69 -7.22 -28.31
C ALA A 223 -2.24 -8.62 -28.75
N ARG A 224 -0.95 -8.81 -29.02
CA ARG A 224 -0.39 -10.11 -29.42
C ARG A 224 -0.31 -11.08 -28.25
N VAL A 225 0.14 -10.59 -27.10
CA VAL A 225 0.27 -11.39 -25.87
C VAL A 225 -1.10 -11.75 -25.29
N GLY A 226 -2.12 -10.91 -25.45
CA GLY A 226 -3.49 -11.26 -25.07
C GLY A 226 -4.04 -12.46 -25.84
N VAL A 227 -3.76 -12.54 -27.14
CA VAL A 227 -4.21 -13.65 -28.01
C VAL A 227 -3.34 -14.91 -27.79
N GLU A 228 -2.02 -14.77 -27.79
CA GLU A 228 -1.08 -15.89 -27.56
C GLU A 228 -1.18 -16.44 -26.14
N GLY A 229 -1.29 -15.55 -25.15
CA GLY A 229 -1.48 -15.90 -23.74
C GLY A 229 -2.83 -16.53 -23.45
N ALA A 230 -3.92 -16.07 -24.08
CA ALA A 230 -5.22 -16.77 -24.00
C ALA A 230 -5.14 -18.17 -24.61
N ASN A 231 -4.43 -18.34 -25.73
CA ASN A 231 -4.22 -19.63 -26.36
C ASN A 231 -3.33 -20.56 -25.51
N GLN A 232 -2.29 -20.02 -24.86
CA GLN A 232 -1.45 -20.77 -23.94
C GLN A 232 -2.21 -21.14 -22.66
N LEU A 233 -2.96 -20.22 -22.06
CA LEU A 233 -3.77 -20.54 -20.88
C LEU A 233 -4.87 -21.56 -21.21
N ALA A 234 -5.48 -21.45 -22.40
CA ALA A 234 -6.41 -22.46 -22.92
C ALA A 234 -5.70 -23.80 -23.14
N ALA A 235 -4.44 -23.81 -23.62
CA ALA A 235 -3.64 -25.01 -23.78
C ALA A 235 -3.25 -25.63 -22.43
N THR A 236 -2.83 -24.85 -21.44
CA THR A 236 -2.45 -25.32 -20.10
C THR A 236 -3.66 -25.79 -19.30
N VAL A 237 -4.81 -25.12 -19.44
CA VAL A 237 -6.08 -25.58 -18.85
C VAL A 237 -6.59 -26.81 -19.58
N ALA A 238 -6.48 -26.90 -20.90
CA ALA A 238 -6.76 -28.13 -21.64
C ALA A 238 -5.84 -29.26 -21.16
N GLU A 239 -4.55 -29.01 -21.00
CA GLU A 239 -3.58 -30.03 -20.64
C GLU A 239 -3.67 -30.46 -19.16
N ASN A 240 -4.07 -29.57 -18.25
CA ASN A 240 -4.21 -29.93 -16.83
C ASN A 240 -5.62 -30.35 -16.43
N ALA A 241 -6.67 -29.90 -17.13
CA ALA A 241 -8.05 -30.26 -16.81
C ALA A 241 -8.58 -31.43 -17.64
N VAL A 242 -8.08 -31.62 -18.87
CA VAL A 242 -8.56 -32.68 -19.80
C VAL A 242 -7.72 -33.96 -19.67
N LYS A 243 -6.43 -33.86 -19.33
CA LYS A 243 -5.54 -35.03 -19.23
C LYS A 243 -5.92 -35.96 -18.05
N PRO A 244 -6.30 -35.47 -16.85
CA PRO A 244 -6.80 -36.34 -15.78
C PRO A 244 -8.16 -36.96 -16.11
N THR A 245 -9.03 -36.23 -16.84
CA THR A 245 -10.35 -36.75 -17.26
C THR A 245 -10.24 -37.74 -18.42
N LEU A 246 -9.29 -37.58 -19.34
CA LEU A 246 -8.99 -38.54 -20.41
C LEU A 246 -8.28 -39.79 -19.88
N GLU A 247 -7.40 -39.65 -18.88
CA GLU A 247 -6.78 -40.81 -18.21
C GLU A 247 -7.79 -41.57 -17.33
N ALA A 248 -8.74 -40.88 -16.70
CA ALA A 248 -9.87 -41.49 -16.01
C ALA A 248 -10.88 -42.14 -16.98
N ALA A 249 -11.12 -41.55 -18.15
CA ALA A 249 -12.00 -42.08 -19.19
C ALA A 249 -11.33 -43.20 -20.02
N GLY A 250 -10.00 -43.22 -20.11
CA GLY A 250 -9.23 -44.23 -20.84
C GLY A 250 -9.29 -45.65 -20.24
N LYS A 251 -9.80 -45.78 -19.01
CA LYS A 251 -10.12 -47.07 -18.38
C LYS A 251 -11.56 -47.56 -18.60
N VAL A 252 -12.43 -46.75 -19.22
CA VAL A 252 -13.82 -47.12 -19.48
C VAL A 252 -14.17 -46.88 -20.97
N ALA A 253 -13.84 -47.90 -21.78
CA ALA A 253 -14.50 -48.31 -23.02
C ALA A 253 -14.59 -47.33 -24.22
N SER A 254 -14.15 -47.86 -25.37
CA SER A 254 -14.15 -47.32 -26.73
C SER A 254 -15.52 -47.10 -27.39
N ASN A 255 -16.63 -47.10 -26.66
CA ASN A 255 -17.99 -47.02 -27.25
C ASN A 255 -18.78 -45.76 -26.87
N ALA A 256 -18.22 -44.83 -26.07
CA ALA A 256 -18.90 -43.59 -25.66
C ALA A 256 -18.44 -42.33 -26.43
N VAL A 257 -17.42 -42.45 -27.29
CA VAL A 257 -16.70 -41.30 -27.89
C VAL A 257 -17.54 -40.53 -28.93
N GLU A 258 -18.49 -41.17 -29.60
CA GLU A 258 -19.35 -40.47 -30.57
C GLU A 258 -20.52 -39.70 -29.93
N ALA A 259 -21.00 -40.11 -28.75
CA ALA A 259 -22.08 -39.43 -28.04
C ALA A 259 -21.60 -38.23 -27.19
N ALA A 260 -20.34 -38.24 -26.75
CA ALA A 260 -19.76 -37.20 -25.89
C ALA A 260 -19.08 -36.05 -26.66
N ARG A 261 -18.88 -36.19 -27.99
CA ARG A 261 -18.24 -35.16 -28.83
C ARG A 261 -19.04 -33.86 -28.91
N TRP A 262 -20.37 -33.93 -28.92
CA TRP A 262 -21.25 -32.75 -29.01
C TRP A 262 -21.35 -31.90 -27.73
N PRO A 263 -21.47 -32.47 -26.51
CA PRO A 263 -21.49 -31.65 -25.30
C PRO A 263 -20.14 -31.00 -24.97
N LEU A 264 -19.01 -31.62 -25.32
CA LEU A 264 -17.67 -31.07 -25.07
C LEU A 264 -17.31 -29.92 -26.01
N THR A 265 -17.69 -30.00 -27.30
CA THR A 265 -17.56 -28.84 -28.20
C THR A 265 -18.53 -27.72 -27.82
N ALA A 266 -19.73 -28.04 -27.32
CA ALA A 266 -20.66 -27.04 -26.80
C ALA A 266 -20.11 -26.31 -25.55
N LEU A 267 -19.40 -27.02 -24.66
CA LEU A 267 -18.74 -26.43 -23.48
C LEU A 267 -17.51 -25.59 -23.84
N LEU A 268 -16.74 -26.00 -24.85
CA LEU A 268 -15.58 -25.23 -25.37
C LEU A 268 -16.02 -23.96 -26.13
N VAL A 269 -17.10 -24.04 -26.90
CA VAL A 269 -17.70 -22.87 -27.56
C VAL A 269 -18.40 -21.96 -26.54
N ALA A 270 -19.00 -22.52 -25.48
CA ALA A 270 -19.54 -21.75 -24.37
C ALA A 270 -18.45 -21.11 -23.49
N GLY A 271 -17.24 -21.66 -23.42
CA GLY A 271 -16.11 -21.08 -22.70
C GLY A 271 -15.50 -19.86 -23.43
N ILE A 272 -15.45 -19.90 -24.76
CA ILE A 272 -14.93 -18.78 -25.58
C ILE A 272 -16.03 -17.72 -25.84
N GLY A 273 -17.31 -18.12 -25.81
CA GLY A 273 -18.47 -17.20 -25.88
C GLY A 273 -19.09 -16.82 -24.52
N GLY A 274 -18.47 -17.23 -23.41
CA GLY A 274 -19.06 -17.29 -22.07
C GLY A 274 -19.26 -15.97 -21.34
N GLY A 275 -19.13 -14.83 -22.02
CA GLY A 275 -19.58 -13.53 -21.50
C GLY A 275 -21.10 -13.35 -21.47
N VAL A 276 -21.88 -14.32 -21.98
CA VAL A 276 -23.34 -14.13 -22.22
C VAL A 276 -24.25 -14.98 -21.31
N LEU A 277 -23.72 -15.91 -20.50
CA LEU A 277 -24.54 -16.74 -19.60
C LEU A 277 -24.30 -16.53 -18.10
N ILE A 278 -23.72 -15.39 -17.71
CA ILE A 278 -23.86 -14.85 -16.34
C ILE A 278 -24.92 -13.73 -16.38
N VAL A 279 -26.17 -14.08 -16.68
CA VAL A 279 -27.32 -13.14 -16.57
C VAL A 279 -28.41 -13.67 -15.63
N ARG A 280 -28.19 -14.79 -14.94
CA ARG A 280 -29.18 -15.30 -13.96
C ARG A 280 -28.83 -15.09 -12.49
N ALA A 281 -27.79 -14.30 -12.18
CA ALA A 281 -27.47 -13.90 -10.80
C ALA A 281 -27.27 -12.36 -10.70
N GLY A 282 -28.38 -11.63 -10.65
CA GLY A 282 -28.59 -10.49 -9.73
C GLY A 282 -27.61 -9.31 -9.63
N PHE A 283 -26.82 -8.90 -10.63
CA PHE A 283 -25.79 -7.86 -10.39
C PHE A 283 -25.68 -6.64 -11.33
N PHE A 284 -26.69 -6.27 -12.14
CA PHE A 284 -26.62 -5.01 -12.93
C PHE A 284 -27.90 -4.18 -12.88
N LYS A 285 -27.88 -3.09 -12.11
CA LYS A 285 -28.99 -2.12 -11.95
C LYS A 285 -28.77 -0.78 -12.67
N SER A 286 -27.79 -0.63 -13.57
CA SER A 286 -27.63 0.62 -14.33
C SER A 286 -28.33 0.55 -15.70
N LEU A 287 -29.20 1.54 -15.97
CA LEU A 287 -30.01 1.67 -17.18
C LEU A 287 -29.27 1.61 -18.54
N PRO A 288 -28.04 2.15 -18.72
CA PRO A 288 -27.43 2.22 -20.04
C PRO A 288 -26.99 0.85 -20.60
N VAL A 289 -26.70 -0.13 -19.74
CA VAL A 289 -26.24 -1.47 -20.16
C VAL A 289 -27.35 -2.28 -20.82
N ARG A 290 -28.61 -2.10 -20.38
CA ARG A 290 -29.79 -2.79 -20.95
C ARG A 290 -30.08 -2.37 -22.39
N ILE A 291 -29.80 -1.13 -22.76
CA ILE A 291 -30.08 -0.60 -24.11
C ILE A 291 -29.03 -1.11 -25.10
N ALA A 292 -27.75 -1.10 -24.71
CA ALA A 292 -26.66 -1.64 -25.52
C ALA A 292 -26.86 -3.13 -25.84
N PHE A 293 -27.29 -3.92 -24.85
CA PHE A 293 -27.53 -5.36 -25.03
C PHE A 293 -28.74 -5.66 -25.93
N LYS A 294 -29.81 -4.85 -25.83
CA LYS A 294 -31.00 -5.01 -26.70
C LYS A 294 -30.70 -4.67 -28.17
N LEU A 295 -29.80 -3.72 -28.43
CA LEU A 295 -29.40 -3.35 -29.79
C LEU A 295 -28.48 -4.39 -30.41
N ALA A 296 -27.51 -4.91 -29.66
CA ALA A 296 -26.61 -5.97 -30.12
C ALA A 296 -27.35 -7.28 -30.44
N GLY A 297 -28.29 -7.70 -29.58
CA GLY A 297 -29.10 -8.91 -29.83
C GLY A 297 -29.99 -8.80 -31.07
N LYS A 298 -30.49 -7.59 -31.37
CA LYS A 298 -31.38 -7.37 -32.52
C LYS A 298 -30.63 -7.35 -33.86
N GLN A 299 -29.34 -7.00 -33.88
CA GLN A 299 -28.50 -7.11 -35.07
C GLN A 299 -28.07 -8.55 -35.35
N ALA A 300 -27.71 -9.32 -34.32
CA ALA A 300 -27.34 -10.73 -34.47
C ALA A 300 -28.51 -11.61 -34.96
N ALA A 301 -29.73 -11.33 -34.52
CA ALA A 301 -30.92 -12.04 -35.01
C ALA A 301 -31.24 -11.74 -36.49
N ARG A 302 -30.93 -10.54 -36.98
CA ARG A 302 -31.16 -10.16 -38.39
C ARG A 302 -30.16 -10.79 -39.36
N THR A 303 -28.94 -11.06 -38.92
CA THR A 303 -27.93 -11.72 -39.75
C THR A 303 -28.15 -13.23 -39.83
N LEU A 304 -28.71 -13.85 -38.79
CA LEU A 304 -29.00 -15.29 -38.77
C LEU A 304 -30.25 -15.69 -39.59
N PHE A 305 -31.24 -14.81 -39.74
CA PHE A 305 -32.47 -15.11 -40.50
C PHE A 305 -32.43 -14.73 -42.01
N LYS A 306 -31.28 -14.28 -42.53
CA LYS A 306 -31.15 -13.89 -43.95
C LYS A 306 -30.50 -14.94 -44.85
N LYS A 307 -30.26 -16.16 -44.32
CA LYS A 307 -29.64 -17.29 -45.04
C LYS A 307 -30.44 -18.60 -44.99
N GLY A 308 -31.74 -18.52 -44.71
CA GLY A 308 -32.70 -19.63 -44.87
C GLY A 308 -33.63 -19.36 -46.02
#